data_AF-A0A965RK41-F1
#
_entry.id   AF-A0A965RK41-F1
#
_cell.length_a   1.000
_cell.length_b   1.000
_cell.length_c   1.000
_cell.angle_alpha   90.00
_cell.angle_beta   90.00
_cell.angle_gamma   90.00
#
_symmetry.space_group_name_H-M   'P 1'
#
loop_
_entity.id
_entity.type
_entity.pdbx_description
1 polymer ?
#
loop_
_entity_poly.entity_id
_entity_poly.type
_entity_poly.pdbx_seq_one_letter_code
_entity_poly.pdbx_strand_id
1 'polypeptide(L)'
;MIKLTVHESVEAALQKAFPRPASSAKRALAKYISVVEAMLFEALQRGQTPEQRKLGLYSISLDQLANKGGQIGPKKIRVHKWLTDNDWDIVQTVVKGTKFSGQNSQVKLTALVTIQNSLQVPLQSLSAATTDEEIDAYLSGDDVSNMALFDHLYPEYKLQWREDKLRDLFDWVPVDVASLKAYVYWLETESNLIHGPKKDLALRQALTILGVASVTKGYYLQRKKPSPFGRMYYEGTSVQNVNKELRRAMLGNCHEYDIRSSVVAWKMGYARSFMAASGLGEDLKTSFPATSLYLEDKKDFMATTQHFVFLKGSPVPKDLRPKLLKQAFTAISFGARQTAKGWLDAMGNWTNPALVEILQNSDDRARFLADDTVKLFIKEQNALDDYLYA
;
A
#
# COMPACT_ATOMS: atom_id res chain seq x y z
N MET A 1 11.46 -16.63 -2.47
CA MET A 1 12.10 -16.06 -1.27
C MET A 1 13.40 -15.36 -1.68
N ILE A 2 13.84 -14.31 -0.97
CA ILE A 2 15.17 -13.71 -1.18
C ILE A 2 16.19 -14.51 -0.38
N LYS A 3 17.32 -14.84 -0.99
CA LYS A 3 18.47 -15.45 -0.34
C LYS A 3 19.72 -14.62 -0.55
N LEU A 4 20.48 -14.43 0.52
CA LEU A 4 21.74 -13.70 0.51
C LEU A 4 22.89 -14.67 0.75
N THR A 5 23.84 -14.68 -0.19
CA THR A 5 25.13 -15.36 -0.01
C THR A 5 26.15 -14.30 0.41
N VAL A 6 26.63 -14.41 1.65
CA VAL A 6 27.60 -13.47 2.21
C VAL A 6 29.01 -14.03 2.01
N HIS A 7 29.95 -13.15 1.66
CA HIS A 7 31.35 -13.49 1.51
C HIS A 7 31.94 -14.02 2.83
N GLU A 8 32.72 -15.09 2.75
CA GLU A 8 33.25 -15.83 3.91
C GLU A 8 34.07 -14.96 4.88
N SER A 9 34.69 -13.90 4.37
CA SER A 9 35.47 -12.94 5.16
C SER A 9 34.66 -12.25 6.25
N VAL A 10 33.35 -12.06 6.06
CA VAL A 10 32.47 -11.42 7.06
C VAL A 10 32.29 -12.32 8.28
N GLU A 11 32.04 -13.61 8.07
CA GLU A 11 31.94 -14.60 9.15
C GLU A 11 33.29 -14.74 9.86
N ALA A 12 34.39 -14.81 9.10
CA ALA A 12 35.74 -14.90 9.64
C ALA A 12 36.10 -13.68 10.51
N ALA A 13 35.74 -12.47 10.09
CA ALA A 13 35.96 -11.25 10.85
C ALA A 13 35.15 -11.23 12.16
N LEU A 14 33.87 -11.60 12.11
CA LEU A 14 33.03 -11.73 13.31
C LEU A 14 33.58 -12.80 14.26
N GLN A 15 34.03 -13.95 13.74
CA GLN A 15 34.57 -15.04 14.54
C GLN A 15 35.92 -14.65 15.18
N LYS A 16 36.75 -13.86 14.49
CA LYS A 16 38.00 -13.32 15.04
C LYS A 16 37.74 -12.35 16.19
N ALA A 17 36.73 -11.49 16.06
CA ALA A 17 36.37 -10.52 17.09
C ALA A 17 35.61 -11.15 18.28
N PHE A 18 34.85 -12.21 18.02
CA PHE A 18 34.04 -12.92 19.02
C PHE A 18 34.33 -14.44 18.97
N PRO A 19 35.52 -14.88 19.41
CA PRO A 19 35.96 -16.27 19.25
C PRO A 19 35.20 -17.26 20.12
N ARG A 20 34.53 -16.79 21.18
CA ARG A 20 33.77 -17.63 22.12
C ARG A 20 32.37 -17.04 22.36
N PRO A 21 31.33 -17.89 22.39
CA PRO A 21 31.31 -19.32 22.03
C PRO A 21 31.64 -19.58 20.54
N ALA A 22 32.21 -20.75 20.22
CA ALA A 22 32.75 -21.05 18.88
C ALA A 22 31.74 -20.94 17.73
N SER A 23 30.43 -21.10 17.99
CA SER A 23 29.38 -20.97 16.98
C SER A 23 28.61 -19.65 17.05
N SER A 24 29.00 -18.73 17.95
CA SER A 24 28.24 -17.51 18.21
C SER A 24 28.25 -16.53 17.05
N ALA A 25 29.41 -16.33 16.39
CA ALA A 25 29.53 -15.48 15.21
C ALA A 25 28.64 -15.97 14.06
N LYS A 26 28.75 -17.26 13.72
CA LYS A 26 27.94 -17.90 12.68
C LYS A 26 26.44 -17.75 12.95
N ARG A 27 25.98 -18.03 14.18
CA ARG A 27 24.57 -17.90 14.56
C ARG A 27 24.08 -16.46 14.52
N ALA A 28 24.89 -15.51 15.01
CA ALA A 28 24.55 -14.10 15.02
C ALA A 28 24.45 -13.54 13.59
N LEU A 29 25.41 -13.90 12.73
CA LEU A 29 25.42 -13.53 11.32
C LEU A 29 24.22 -14.13 10.58
N ALA A 30 23.94 -15.43 10.77
CA ALA A 30 22.78 -16.09 10.16
C ALA A 30 21.45 -15.41 10.57
N LYS A 31 21.31 -15.04 11.84
CA LYS A 31 20.14 -14.28 12.32
C LYS A 31 20.06 -12.89 11.70
N TYR A 32 21.18 -12.19 11.58
CA TYR A 32 21.22 -10.89 10.94
C TYR A 32 20.81 -10.98 9.46
N ILE A 33 21.38 -11.93 8.72
CA ILE A 33 21.08 -12.17 7.30
C ILE A 33 19.60 -12.50 7.11
N SER A 34 19.01 -13.37 7.93
CA SER A 34 17.59 -13.72 7.78
C SER A 34 16.64 -12.52 7.96
N VAL A 35 17.01 -11.57 8.84
CA VAL A 35 16.29 -10.31 8.99
C VAL A 35 16.48 -9.42 7.75
N VAL A 36 17.68 -9.32 7.19
CA VAL A 36 17.91 -8.57 5.95
C VAL A 36 17.13 -9.18 4.78
N GLU A 37 17.18 -10.50 4.58
CA GLU A 37 16.41 -11.24 3.57
C GLU A 37 14.91 -10.91 3.65
N ALA A 38 14.35 -10.95 4.86
CA ALA A 38 12.95 -10.60 5.14
C ALA A 38 12.63 -9.15 4.74
N MET A 39 13.45 -8.20 5.16
CA MET A 39 13.22 -6.78 4.91
C MET A 39 13.36 -6.43 3.42
N LEU A 40 14.30 -7.06 2.71
CA LEU A 40 14.44 -6.93 1.26
C LEU A 40 13.22 -7.51 0.55
N PHE A 41 12.73 -8.66 1.02
CA PHE A 41 11.54 -9.30 0.47
C PHE A 41 10.33 -8.37 0.57
N GLU A 42 10.07 -7.83 1.76
CA GLU A 42 9.02 -6.83 1.98
C GLU A 42 9.20 -5.57 1.14
N ALA A 43 10.44 -5.10 0.97
CA ALA A 43 10.72 -3.92 0.15
C ALA A 43 10.39 -4.16 -1.32
N LEU A 44 10.68 -5.35 -1.86
CA LEU A 44 10.32 -5.70 -3.23
C LEU A 44 8.82 -5.88 -3.43
N GLN A 45 8.10 -6.39 -2.43
CA GLN A 45 6.62 -6.50 -2.48
C GLN A 45 5.92 -5.15 -2.50
N ARG A 46 6.53 -4.12 -1.91
CA ARG A 46 6.06 -2.72 -1.98
C ARG A 46 6.37 -2.06 -3.32
N GLY A 47 7.27 -2.66 -4.11
CA GLY A 47 7.81 -2.07 -5.33
C GLY A 47 8.90 -1.03 -5.05
N GLN A 48 9.65 -0.70 -6.09
CA GLN A 48 10.75 0.28 -6.03
C GLN A 48 10.47 1.47 -6.96
N THR A 49 10.83 2.67 -6.49
CA THR A 49 10.84 3.89 -7.30
C THR A 49 11.87 3.80 -8.43
N PRO A 50 11.75 4.61 -9.49
CA PRO A 50 12.74 4.65 -10.57
C PRO A 50 14.16 4.94 -10.08
N GLU A 51 14.29 5.87 -9.13
CA GLU A 51 15.58 6.22 -8.51
C GLU A 51 16.17 5.04 -7.74
N GLN A 52 15.36 4.38 -6.90
CA GLN A 52 15.79 3.21 -6.14
C GLN A 52 16.35 2.13 -7.06
N ARG A 53 15.68 1.84 -8.18
CA ARG A 53 16.16 0.83 -9.13
C ARG A 53 17.45 1.24 -9.82
N LYS A 54 17.53 2.48 -10.31
CA LYS A 54 18.75 2.99 -10.99
C LYS A 54 19.98 2.90 -10.09
N LEU A 55 19.81 3.08 -8.78
CA LEU A 55 20.89 3.09 -7.80
C LEU A 55 21.05 1.76 -7.04
N GLY A 56 20.18 0.77 -7.28
CA GLY A 56 20.17 -0.52 -6.59
C GLY A 56 19.78 -0.41 -5.11
N LEU A 57 18.87 0.50 -4.77
CA LEU A 57 18.44 0.81 -3.40
C LEU A 57 17.17 0.07 -2.99
N TYR A 58 17.11 -0.28 -1.72
CA TYR A 58 15.97 -0.90 -1.05
C TYR A 58 15.49 0.01 0.08
N SER A 59 14.16 0.03 0.28
CA SER A 59 13.55 0.83 1.33
C SER A 59 13.25 -0.02 2.57
N ILE A 60 14.12 0.05 3.58
CA ILE A 60 14.02 -0.75 4.81
C ILE A 60 14.10 0.10 6.08
N SER A 61 13.58 -0.41 7.20
CA SER A 61 13.68 0.24 8.51
C SER A 61 14.99 -0.12 9.22
N LEU A 62 15.95 0.81 9.28
CA LEU A 62 17.21 0.60 10.00
C LEU A 62 17.01 0.38 11.51
N ASP A 63 15.97 0.98 12.10
CA ASP A 63 15.63 0.74 13.51
C ASP A 63 15.22 -0.72 13.73
N GLN A 64 14.33 -1.25 12.88
CA GLN A 64 13.95 -2.66 12.95
C GLN A 64 15.13 -3.59 12.64
N LEU A 65 15.99 -3.26 11.66
CA LEU A 65 17.19 -4.03 11.37
C LEU A 65 18.12 -4.08 12.58
N ALA A 66 18.37 -2.95 13.24
CA ALA A 66 19.23 -2.89 14.41
C ALA A 66 18.66 -3.64 15.62
N ASN A 67 17.33 -3.63 15.78
CA ASN A 67 16.65 -4.27 16.91
C ASN A 67 16.43 -5.79 16.69
N LYS A 68 16.03 -6.20 15.49
CA LYS A 68 15.74 -7.60 15.14
C LYS A 68 16.96 -8.38 14.68
N GLY A 69 17.96 -7.71 14.10
CA GLY A 69 19.18 -8.31 13.55
C GLY A 69 20.13 -8.96 14.57
N GLY A 70 19.79 -8.92 15.86
CA GLY A 70 20.49 -9.64 16.90
C GLY A 70 21.69 -8.90 17.50
N GLN A 71 22.29 -9.53 18.50
CA GLN A 71 23.40 -9.02 19.29
C GLN A 71 24.49 -10.08 19.43
N ILE A 72 25.74 -9.66 19.61
CA ILE A 72 26.89 -10.53 19.74
C ILE A 72 27.84 -10.07 20.86
N GLY A 73 28.53 -11.04 21.45
CA GLY A 73 29.55 -10.83 22.48
C GLY A 73 28.99 -10.51 23.88
N PRO A 74 29.87 -10.43 24.89
CA PRO A 74 29.47 -10.22 26.28
C PRO A 74 28.83 -8.85 26.51
N LYS A 75 29.21 -7.84 25.71
CA LYS A 75 28.64 -6.49 25.75
C LYS A 75 27.32 -6.37 24.96
N LYS A 76 26.79 -7.46 24.40
CA LYS A 76 25.55 -7.51 23.62
C LYS A 76 25.50 -6.43 22.52
N ILE A 77 26.60 -6.29 21.77
CA ILE A 77 26.72 -5.31 20.71
C ILE A 77 25.79 -5.73 19.57
N ARG A 78 24.99 -4.80 19.03
CA ARG A 78 24.11 -5.09 17.88
C ARG A 78 24.97 -5.49 16.68
N VAL A 79 24.63 -6.60 16.02
CA VAL A 79 25.42 -7.13 14.89
C VAL A 79 25.54 -6.09 13.77
N HIS A 80 24.43 -5.44 13.42
CA HIS A 80 24.43 -4.35 12.44
C HIS A 80 25.45 -3.26 12.76
N LYS A 81 25.46 -2.77 14.01
CA LYS A 81 26.37 -1.73 14.46
C LYS A 81 27.82 -2.20 14.38
N TRP A 82 28.11 -3.42 14.81
CA TRP A 82 29.46 -3.94 14.76
C TRP A 82 29.97 -4.06 13.32
N LEU A 83 29.13 -4.55 12.39
CA LEU A 83 29.49 -4.65 10.97
C LEU A 83 29.81 -3.27 10.39
N THR A 84 28.99 -2.26 10.67
CA THR A 84 29.22 -0.87 10.22
C THR A 84 30.47 -0.23 10.84
N ASP A 85 30.64 -0.38 12.16
CA ASP A 85 31.80 0.21 12.87
C ASP A 85 33.14 -0.44 12.45
N ASN A 86 33.12 -1.58 11.74
CA ASN A 86 34.31 -2.35 11.35
C ASN A 86 34.41 -2.57 9.82
N ASP A 87 33.70 -1.78 9.00
CA ASP A 87 33.74 -1.83 7.53
C ASP A 87 33.34 -3.19 6.90
N TRP A 88 32.53 -3.97 7.60
CA TRP A 88 31.95 -5.24 7.13
C TRP A 88 30.46 -5.11 6.81
N ASP A 89 30.01 -3.92 6.44
CA ASP A 89 28.62 -3.64 6.12
C ASP A 89 28.10 -4.61 5.04
N ILE A 90 27.02 -5.30 5.34
CA ILE A 90 26.21 -6.02 4.34
C ILE A 90 25.21 -5.07 3.68
N VAL A 91 24.70 -4.12 4.47
CA VAL A 91 23.69 -3.15 4.06
C VAL A 91 24.23 -1.76 4.34
N GLN A 92 24.54 -1.02 3.29
CA GLN A 92 25.04 0.35 3.39
C GLN A 92 23.88 1.36 3.32
N THR A 93 23.85 2.31 4.24
CA THR A 93 22.84 3.38 4.23
C THR A 93 23.23 4.47 3.22
N VAL A 94 22.34 4.76 2.26
CA VAL A 94 22.53 5.83 1.28
C VAL A 94 21.75 7.08 1.68
N VAL A 95 20.47 6.90 2.06
CA VAL A 95 19.64 7.98 2.62
C VAL A 95 19.02 7.51 3.91
N LYS A 96 19.31 8.22 5.00
CA LYS A 96 18.77 7.90 6.31
C LYS A 96 17.31 8.36 6.40
N GLY A 97 16.40 7.41 6.60
CA GLY A 97 15.01 7.71 6.93
C GLY A 97 14.94 8.28 8.35
N THR A 98 14.00 9.20 8.57
CA THR A 98 13.77 9.78 9.91
C THR A 98 12.37 9.45 10.38
N LYS A 99 12.17 9.37 11.70
CA LYS A 99 10.83 9.20 12.29
C LYS A 99 9.88 10.34 11.88
N PHE A 100 10.42 11.50 11.53
CA PHE A 100 9.68 12.69 11.15
C PHE A 100 9.19 12.66 9.70
N SER A 101 9.93 12.03 8.78
CA SER A 101 9.48 11.89 7.40
C SER A 101 8.51 10.72 7.18
N GLY A 102 8.38 9.82 8.17
CA GLY A 102 7.58 8.59 8.02
C GLY A 102 8.12 7.62 6.96
N GLN A 103 9.30 7.89 6.40
CA GLN A 103 9.90 7.11 5.33
C GLN A 103 11.00 6.19 5.86
N ASN A 104 11.01 4.96 5.33
CA ASN A 104 12.08 4.00 5.53
C ASN A 104 13.39 4.52 4.92
N SER A 105 14.53 4.02 5.43
CA SER A 105 15.85 4.38 4.90
C SER A 105 16.10 3.72 3.55
N GLN A 106 16.84 4.41 2.69
CA GLN A 106 17.33 3.87 1.43
C GLN A 106 18.68 3.21 1.66
N VAL A 107 18.77 1.92 1.35
CA VAL A 107 19.99 1.14 1.58
C VAL A 107 20.42 0.40 0.32
N LYS A 108 21.71 0.10 0.20
CA LYS A 108 22.28 -0.69 -0.88
C LYS A 108 22.97 -1.93 -0.30
N LEU A 109 22.93 -3.05 -1.01
CA LEU A 109 23.77 -4.21 -0.69
C LEU A 109 25.21 -3.91 -1.11
N THR A 110 26.17 -4.24 -0.24
CA THR A 110 27.60 -4.07 -0.53
C THR A 110 28.11 -5.21 -1.41
N ALA A 111 29.35 -5.07 -1.90
CA ALA A 111 30.02 -6.12 -2.68
C ALA A 111 30.28 -7.42 -1.88
N LEU A 112 30.08 -7.39 -0.56
CA LEU A 112 30.25 -8.55 0.31
C LEU A 112 29.09 -9.55 0.22
N VAL A 113 28.02 -9.23 -0.52
CA VAL A 113 26.81 -10.06 -0.60
C VAL A 113 26.28 -10.17 -2.02
N THR A 114 25.93 -11.41 -2.39
CA THR A 114 25.19 -11.71 -3.61
C THR A 114 23.73 -12.02 -3.26
N ILE A 115 22.79 -11.47 -4.03
CA ILE A 115 21.36 -11.70 -3.86
C ILE A 115 20.84 -12.70 -4.90
N GLN A 116 20.10 -13.70 -4.42
CA GLN A 116 19.31 -14.63 -5.23
C GLN A 116 17.83 -14.43 -4.92
N ASN A 117 16.99 -14.40 -5.96
CA ASN A 117 15.57 -14.08 -5.83
C ASN A 117 14.71 -15.17 -6.48
N SER A 118 14.26 -16.15 -5.69
CA SER A 118 13.49 -17.27 -6.23
C SER A 118 12.03 -16.95 -6.59
N LEU A 119 11.61 -15.68 -6.47
CA LEU A 119 10.31 -15.22 -6.99
C LEU A 119 10.44 -14.45 -8.32
N GLN A 120 11.60 -14.51 -8.97
CA GLN A 120 11.68 -14.16 -10.39
C GLN A 120 11.32 -15.39 -11.18
N VAL A 121 10.26 -15.30 -11.99
CA VAL A 121 10.06 -16.26 -13.07
C VAL A 121 11.13 -15.95 -14.12
N PRO A 122 12.07 -16.85 -14.42
CA PRO A 122 12.92 -16.68 -15.57
C PRO A 122 12.02 -16.75 -16.81
N LEU A 123 12.01 -15.67 -17.60
CA LEU A 123 11.27 -15.56 -18.86
C LEU A 123 11.48 -16.80 -19.77
N GLN A 124 12.68 -17.36 -19.71
CA GLN A 124 13.12 -18.53 -20.48
C GLN A 124 12.46 -19.85 -20.05
N SER A 125 12.02 -19.98 -18.79
CA SER A 125 11.47 -21.23 -18.25
C SER A 125 10.01 -21.43 -18.65
N LEU A 126 9.19 -20.38 -18.63
CA LEU A 126 7.79 -20.45 -19.08
C LEU A 126 7.66 -20.56 -20.59
N SER A 127 8.52 -19.88 -21.36
CA SER A 127 8.50 -19.95 -22.82
C SER A 127 8.99 -21.29 -23.38
N ALA A 128 9.70 -22.08 -22.58
CA ALA A 128 10.23 -23.39 -22.96
C ALA A 128 9.32 -24.56 -22.57
N ALA A 129 8.34 -24.33 -21.68
CA ALA A 129 7.34 -25.33 -21.35
C ALA A 129 6.44 -25.54 -22.58
N THR A 130 6.19 -26.80 -22.91
CA THR A 130 5.48 -27.19 -24.14
C THR A 130 4.06 -27.69 -23.89
N THR A 131 3.72 -27.99 -22.63
CA THR A 131 2.37 -28.42 -22.22
C THR A 131 1.81 -27.59 -21.08
N ASP A 132 0.48 -27.58 -20.97
CA ASP A 132 -0.23 -26.89 -19.88
C ASP A 132 0.14 -27.48 -18.51
N GLU A 133 0.41 -28.78 -18.41
CA GLU A 133 0.84 -29.45 -17.19
C GLU A 133 2.24 -29.00 -16.73
N GLU A 134 3.17 -28.78 -17.66
CA GLU A 134 4.52 -28.28 -17.34
C GLU A 134 4.46 -26.84 -16.82
N ILE A 135 3.63 -25.99 -17.45
CA ILE A 135 3.37 -24.62 -17.00
C ILE A 135 2.71 -24.64 -15.62
N ASP A 136 1.71 -25.50 -15.43
CA ASP A 136 0.99 -25.61 -14.16
C ASP A 136 1.90 -26.06 -13.01
N ALA A 137 2.73 -27.09 -13.24
CA ALA A 137 3.71 -27.58 -12.26
C ALA A 137 4.74 -26.51 -11.91
N TYR A 138 5.23 -25.78 -12.92
CA TYR A 138 6.19 -24.70 -12.72
C TYR A 138 5.60 -23.55 -11.90
N LEU A 139 4.38 -23.10 -12.23
CA LEU A 139 3.71 -21.99 -11.54
C LEU A 139 3.20 -22.36 -10.14
N SER A 140 2.92 -23.65 -9.91
CA SER A 140 2.59 -24.16 -8.59
C SER A 140 3.78 -24.08 -7.64
N GLY A 141 5.01 -24.16 -8.17
CA GLY A 141 6.22 -24.24 -7.38
C GLY A 141 6.30 -25.53 -6.56
N ASP A 142 7.32 -25.64 -5.71
CA ASP A 142 7.46 -26.77 -4.80
C ASP A 142 6.86 -26.51 -3.42
N ASP A 143 6.32 -27.55 -2.79
CA ASP A 143 5.66 -27.48 -1.49
C ASP A 143 6.55 -26.91 -0.39
N VAL A 144 7.87 -27.19 -0.44
CA VAL A 144 8.83 -26.74 0.57
C VAL A 144 9.01 -25.22 0.49
N SER A 145 9.21 -24.69 -0.71
CA SER A 145 9.32 -23.25 -0.96
C SER A 145 8.03 -22.51 -0.61
N ASN A 146 6.87 -23.07 -0.96
CA ASN A 146 5.57 -22.50 -0.65
C ASN A 146 5.31 -22.46 0.85
N MET A 147 5.61 -23.54 1.57
CA MET A 147 5.50 -23.58 3.03
C MET A 147 6.47 -22.59 3.69
N ALA A 148 7.71 -22.50 3.21
CA ALA A 148 8.69 -21.55 3.72
C ALA A 148 8.25 -20.09 3.49
N LEU A 149 7.63 -19.79 2.34
CA LEU A 149 7.01 -18.48 2.07
C LEU A 149 5.85 -18.21 3.02
N PHE A 150 4.94 -19.18 3.20
CA PHE A 150 3.80 -19.06 4.08
C PHE A 150 4.23 -18.77 5.52
N ASP A 151 5.15 -19.58 6.05
CA ASP A 151 5.73 -19.43 7.38
C ASP A 151 6.39 -18.07 7.61
N HIS A 152 6.96 -17.50 6.55
CA HIS A 152 7.58 -16.19 6.60
C HIS A 152 6.54 -15.07 6.68
N LEU A 153 5.47 -15.16 5.89
CA LEU A 153 4.41 -14.15 5.81
C LEU A 153 3.43 -14.19 6.99
N TYR A 154 3.23 -15.38 7.55
CA TYR A 154 2.23 -15.63 8.59
C TYR A 154 2.83 -16.35 9.81
N PRO A 155 3.88 -15.79 10.45
CA PRO A 155 4.50 -16.39 11.63
C PRO A 155 3.52 -16.61 12.79
N GLU A 156 2.39 -15.91 12.80
CA GLU A 156 1.29 -16.06 13.75
C GLU A 156 0.73 -17.48 13.75
N TYR A 157 0.74 -18.18 12.61
CA TYR A 157 0.26 -19.56 12.54
C TYR A 157 1.14 -20.53 13.35
N LYS A 158 2.40 -20.17 13.63
CA LYS A 158 3.27 -20.94 14.52
C LYS A 158 3.07 -20.62 15.99
N LEU A 159 2.57 -19.42 16.31
CA LEU A 159 2.47 -18.89 17.67
C LEU A 159 1.05 -18.99 18.25
N GLN A 160 0.03 -18.89 17.38
CA GLN A 160 -1.38 -18.86 17.74
C GLN A 160 -2.16 -19.76 16.78
N TRP A 161 -2.31 -21.03 17.12
CA TRP A 161 -3.01 -22.02 16.29
C TRP A 161 -4.51 -22.14 16.61
N ARG A 162 -5.10 -21.15 17.29
CA ARG A 162 -6.53 -21.17 17.58
C ARG A 162 -7.29 -20.46 16.47
N GLU A 163 -8.22 -21.18 15.84
CA GLU A 163 -8.94 -20.70 14.65
C GLU A 163 -9.72 -19.41 14.90
N ASP A 164 -10.28 -19.24 16.10
CA ASP A 164 -10.98 -18.02 16.52
C ASP A 164 -10.06 -16.79 16.42
N LYS A 165 -8.86 -16.89 16.99
CA LYS A 165 -7.86 -15.81 16.95
C LYS A 165 -7.34 -15.53 15.55
N LEU A 166 -7.20 -16.56 14.71
CA LEU A 166 -6.78 -16.38 13.33
C LEU A 166 -7.84 -15.66 12.50
N ARG A 167 -9.14 -15.89 12.76
CA ARG A 167 -10.24 -15.15 12.11
C ARG A 167 -10.28 -13.68 12.52
N ASP A 168 -9.89 -13.36 13.75
CA ASP A 168 -9.77 -11.97 14.20
C ASP A 168 -8.60 -11.24 13.54
N LEU A 169 -7.53 -11.97 13.21
CA LEU A 169 -6.31 -11.41 12.59
C LEU A 169 -6.39 -11.35 11.07
N PHE A 170 -7.10 -12.28 10.42
CA PHE A 170 -7.07 -12.45 8.96
C PHE A 170 -8.47 -12.54 8.35
N ASP A 171 -8.65 -11.89 7.20
CA ASP A 171 -9.73 -12.21 6.27
C ASP A 171 -9.22 -13.17 5.20
N TRP A 172 -10.00 -14.21 4.90
CA TRP A 172 -9.65 -15.22 3.92
C TRP A 172 -10.34 -14.89 2.61
N VAL A 173 -9.57 -14.75 1.54
CA VAL A 173 -10.08 -14.46 0.19
C VAL A 173 -9.90 -15.71 -0.66
N PRO A 174 -10.98 -16.26 -1.27
CA PRO A 174 -10.83 -17.35 -2.22
C PRO A 174 -10.02 -16.86 -3.43
N VAL A 175 -9.08 -17.68 -3.87
CA VAL A 175 -8.24 -17.42 -5.04
C VAL A 175 -8.69 -18.33 -6.17
N ASP A 176 -9.04 -17.74 -7.31
CA ASP A 176 -9.15 -18.46 -8.57
C ASP A 176 -7.74 -18.79 -9.08
N VAL A 177 -7.22 -19.93 -8.63
CA VAL A 177 -5.84 -20.36 -8.92
C VAL A 177 -5.62 -20.54 -10.41
N ALA A 178 -6.60 -21.08 -11.14
CA ALA A 178 -6.50 -21.29 -12.58
C ALA A 178 -6.40 -19.95 -13.33
N SER A 179 -7.31 -19.01 -13.02
CA SER A 179 -7.29 -17.67 -13.61
C SER A 179 -5.99 -16.91 -13.26
N LEU A 180 -5.51 -17.04 -12.02
CA LEU A 180 -4.27 -16.41 -11.59
C LEU A 180 -3.02 -16.99 -12.29
N LYS A 181 -2.96 -18.31 -12.50
CA LYS A 181 -1.89 -18.94 -13.29
C LYS A 181 -1.91 -18.46 -14.74
N ALA A 182 -3.08 -18.40 -15.37
CA ALA A 182 -3.24 -17.86 -16.72
C ALA A 182 -2.78 -16.39 -16.82
N TYR A 183 -3.08 -15.57 -15.80
CA TYR A 183 -2.58 -14.21 -15.72
C TYR A 183 -1.05 -14.13 -15.64
N VAL A 184 -0.40 -14.98 -14.85
CA VAL A 184 1.08 -15.02 -14.78
C VAL A 184 1.68 -15.41 -16.13
N TYR A 185 1.11 -16.43 -16.79
CA TYR A 185 1.53 -16.83 -18.13
C TYR A 185 1.41 -15.67 -19.13
N TRP A 186 0.21 -15.07 -19.26
CA TRP A 186 -0.04 -13.92 -20.13
C TRP A 186 0.90 -12.74 -19.82
N LEU A 187 1.12 -12.46 -18.54
CA LEU A 187 2.00 -11.37 -18.11
C LEU A 187 3.44 -11.62 -18.56
N GLU A 188 3.86 -12.88 -18.62
CA GLU A 188 5.18 -13.27 -19.08
C GLU A 188 5.35 -13.28 -20.60
N THR A 189 4.38 -13.85 -21.32
CA THR A 189 4.51 -14.17 -22.75
C THR A 189 3.91 -13.12 -23.69
N GLU A 190 2.83 -12.44 -23.28
CA GLU A 190 1.96 -11.68 -24.19
C GLU A 190 1.74 -10.22 -23.79
N SER A 191 2.11 -9.82 -22.57
CA SER A 191 1.79 -8.47 -22.07
C SER A 191 2.59 -7.37 -22.75
N ASN A 192 1.90 -6.55 -23.53
CA ASN A 192 2.49 -5.39 -24.22
C ASN A 192 2.37 -4.08 -23.43
N LEU A 193 1.38 -3.97 -22.53
CA LEU A 193 1.09 -2.74 -21.78
C LEU A 193 1.65 -2.75 -20.35
N ILE A 194 1.95 -3.92 -19.80
CA ILE A 194 2.55 -4.08 -18.48
C ILE A 194 3.96 -4.64 -18.69
N HIS A 195 4.96 -3.77 -18.66
CA HIS A 195 6.35 -4.15 -18.90
C HIS A 195 7.30 -3.64 -17.82
N GLY A 196 8.48 -4.24 -17.78
CA GLY A 196 9.57 -3.93 -16.87
C GLY A 196 9.10 -3.90 -15.41
N PRO A 197 9.27 -2.79 -14.67
CA PRO A 197 9.09 -2.80 -13.21
C PRO A 197 7.67 -3.07 -12.73
N LYS A 198 6.67 -2.66 -13.52
CA LYS A 198 5.26 -2.93 -13.19
C LYS A 198 4.95 -4.42 -13.38
N LYS A 199 5.55 -5.03 -14.41
CA LYS A 199 5.49 -6.47 -14.66
C LYS A 199 6.15 -7.24 -13.52
N ASP A 200 7.38 -6.89 -13.16
CA ASP A 200 8.13 -7.55 -12.07
C ASP A 200 7.37 -7.52 -10.74
N LEU A 201 6.76 -6.38 -10.40
CA LEU A 201 5.95 -6.23 -9.20
C LEU A 201 4.69 -7.09 -9.27
N ALA A 202 3.95 -7.03 -10.38
CA ALA A 202 2.73 -7.80 -10.56
C ALA A 202 2.98 -9.32 -10.52
N LEU A 203 4.04 -9.80 -11.18
CA LEU A 203 4.47 -11.20 -11.12
C LEU A 203 4.81 -11.62 -9.71
N ARG A 204 5.61 -10.82 -9.00
CA ARG A 204 5.99 -11.10 -7.62
C ARG A 204 4.76 -11.21 -6.71
N GLN A 205 3.82 -10.29 -6.84
CA GLN A 205 2.57 -10.31 -6.08
C GLN A 205 1.73 -11.55 -6.44
N ALA A 206 1.58 -11.86 -7.73
CA ALA A 206 0.83 -13.01 -8.21
C ALA A 206 1.40 -14.35 -7.71
N LEU A 207 2.71 -14.56 -7.86
CA LEU A 207 3.40 -15.76 -7.36
C LEU A 207 3.32 -15.87 -5.83
N THR A 208 3.35 -14.75 -5.12
CA THR A 208 3.17 -14.75 -3.67
C THR A 208 1.77 -15.21 -3.29
N ILE A 209 0.75 -14.75 -4.02
CA ILE A 209 -0.64 -15.18 -3.80
C ILE A 209 -0.79 -16.68 -4.12
N LEU A 210 -0.23 -17.15 -5.24
CA LEU A 210 -0.25 -18.57 -5.61
C LEU A 210 0.42 -19.47 -4.55
N GLY A 211 1.62 -19.10 -4.09
CA GLY A 211 2.34 -19.87 -3.08
C GLY A 211 1.67 -19.90 -1.71
N VAL A 212 0.90 -18.86 -1.36
CA VAL A 212 0.06 -18.88 -0.14
C VAL A 212 -1.20 -19.71 -0.35
N ALA A 213 -1.82 -19.62 -1.53
CA ALA A 213 -3.01 -20.38 -1.87
C ALA A 213 -2.74 -21.89 -1.93
N SER A 214 -1.56 -22.33 -2.37
CA SER A 214 -1.19 -23.75 -2.37
C SER A 214 -1.18 -24.34 -0.95
N VAL A 215 -0.61 -23.61 0.02
CA VAL A 215 -0.55 -24.05 1.43
C VAL A 215 -1.92 -24.00 2.11
N THR A 216 -2.75 -23.03 1.76
CA THR A 216 -4.04 -22.79 2.42
C THR A 216 -5.25 -23.34 1.66
N LYS A 217 -5.02 -24.24 0.70
CA LYS A 217 -6.07 -24.90 -0.08
C LYS A 217 -6.97 -23.92 -0.85
N GLY A 218 -6.35 -22.97 -1.54
CA GLY A 218 -7.02 -22.04 -2.46
C GLY A 218 -7.40 -20.69 -1.85
N TYR A 219 -6.88 -20.32 -0.68
CA TYR A 219 -7.18 -19.04 -0.03
C TYR A 219 -5.98 -18.10 0.02
N TYR A 220 -6.23 -16.80 0.07
CA TYR A 220 -5.22 -15.80 0.38
C TYR A 220 -5.59 -15.11 1.68
N LEU A 221 -4.64 -15.06 2.62
CA LEU A 221 -4.87 -14.51 3.95
C LEU A 221 -4.51 -13.02 3.97
N GLN A 222 -5.49 -12.18 4.26
CA GLN A 222 -5.34 -10.75 4.37
C GLN A 222 -5.29 -10.32 5.83
N ARG A 223 -4.11 -9.87 6.28
CA ARG A 223 -3.91 -9.42 7.66
C ARG A 223 -4.62 -8.11 7.92
N LYS A 224 -5.60 -8.10 8.82
CA LYS A 224 -6.46 -6.96 9.14
C LYS A 224 -5.66 -5.81 9.74
N LYS A 225 -5.88 -4.62 9.21
CA LYS A 225 -5.38 -3.34 9.71
C LYS A 225 -6.55 -2.36 9.83
N PRO A 226 -7.32 -2.42 10.92
CA PRO A 226 -8.46 -1.53 11.11
C PRO A 226 -7.98 -0.08 11.23
N SER A 227 -8.66 0.80 10.53
CA SER A 227 -8.50 2.25 10.66
C SER A 227 -9.33 2.75 11.84
N PRO A 228 -8.86 3.79 12.57
CA PRO A 228 -9.70 4.50 13.56
C PRO A 228 -11.02 5.02 12.98
N PHE A 229 -11.08 5.25 11.67
CA PHE A 229 -12.26 5.71 10.94
C PHE A 229 -13.18 4.57 10.44
N GLY A 230 -13.06 3.37 11.01
CA GLY A 230 -13.91 2.20 10.69
C GLY A 230 -13.62 1.50 9.36
N ARG A 231 -12.69 1.99 8.54
CA ARG A 231 -12.26 1.30 7.31
C ARG A 231 -11.34 0.12 7.64
N MET A 232 -11.55 -1.02 6.98
CA MET A 232 -10.61 -2.13 7.04
C MET A 232 -9.58 -2.00 5.92
N TYR A 233 -8.31 -1.85 6.31
CA TYR A 233 -7.17 -2.02 5.41
C TYR A 233 -6.49 -3.35 5.68
N TYR A 234 -5.53 -3.70 4.84
CA TYR A 234 -4.74 -4.91 5.01
C TYR A 234 -3.24 -4.60 4.97
N GLU A 235 -2.45 -5.34 5.75
CA GLU A 235 -0.99 -5.25 5.73
C GLU A 235 -0.39 -6.04 4.57
N GLY A 236 0.76 -5.60 4.07
CA GLY A 236 1.47 -6.29 2.98
C GLY A 236 0.71 -6.28 1.65
N THR A 237 0.97 -7.28 0.80
CA THR A 237 0.21 -7.49 -0.43
C THR A 237 -1.23 -7.89 -0.08
N SER A 238 -2.22 -7.26 -0.70
CA SER A 238 -3.64 -7.51 -0.42
C SER A 238 -4.51 -7.26 -1.65
N VAL A 239 -5.75 -7.76 -1.62
CA VAL A 239 -6.73 -7.55 -2.70
C VAL A 239 -6.93 -6.05 -2.97
N GLN A 240 -6.78 -5.20 -1.95
CA GLN A 240 -6.99 -3.75 -2.07
C GLN A 240 -5.84 -3.05 -2.82
N ASN A 241 -4.60 -3.50 -2.68
CA ASN A 241 -3.42 -2.77 -3.18
C ASN A 241 -2.73 -3.40 -4.40
N VAL A 242 -3.10 -4.62 -4.80
CA VAL A 242 -2.69 -5.18 -6.09
C VAL A 242 -3.31 -4.40 -7.24
N ASN A 243 -2.67 -4.46 -8.41
CA ASN A 243 -3.21 -3.82 -9.62
C ASN A 243 -4.55 -4.46 -10.05
N LYS A 244 -5.34 -3.73 -10.85
CA LYS A 244 -6.71 -4.14 -11.20
C LYS A 244 -6.77 -5.47 -11.97
N GLU A 245 -5.83 -5.72 -12.88
CA GLU A 245 -5.82 -6.96 -13.66
C GLU A 245 -5.42 -8.16 -12.79
N LEU A 246 -4.41 -8.01 -11.92
CA LEU A 246 -4.07 -9.03 -10.93
C LEU A 246 -5.25 -9.31 -9.98
N ARG A 247 -5.95 -8.25 -9.54
CA ARG A 247 -7.15 -8.41 -8.69
C ARG A 247 -8.23 -9.24 -9.38
N ARG A 248 -8.50 -8.97 -10.66
CA ARG A 248 -9.47 -9.74 -11.45
C ARG A 248 -9.03 -11.18 -11.60
N ALA A 249 -7.75 -11.40 -11.91
CA ALA A 249 -7.20 -12.73 -12.06
C ALA A 249 -7.33 -13.56 -10.77
N MET A 250 -6.94 -12.99 -9.62
CA MET A 250 -7.04 -13.71 -8.35
C MET A 250 -8.49 -13.96 -7.89
N LEU A 251 -9.45 -13.10 -8.26
CA LEU A 251 -10.85 -13.26 -7.86
C LEU A 251 -11.68 -14.07 -8.86
N GLY A 252 -11.17 -14.28 -10.08
CA GLY A 252 -11.87 -15.01 -11.13
C GLY A 252 -13.11 -14.27 -11.63
N ASN A 253 -14.21 -15.01 -11.78
CA ASN A 253 -15.52 -14.48 -12.16
C ASN A 253 -16.09 -13.56 -11.06
N CYS A 254 -15.69 -12.29 -11.10
CA CYS A 254 -15.99 -11.30 -10.07
C CYS A 254 -16.74 -10.09 -10.62
N HIS A 255 -17.46 -9.40 -9.73
CA HIS A 255 -18.17 -8.16 -10.04
C HIS A 255 -17.59 -7.01 -9.22
N GLU A 256 -17.43 -5.84 -9.85
CA GLU A 256 -17.00 -4.62 -9.19
C GLU A 256 -18.21 -3.69 -9.00
N TYR A 257 -18.54 -3.40 -7.75
CA TYR A 257 -19.51 -2.38 -7.39
C TYR A 257 -18.77 -1.14 -6.90
N ASP A 258 -18.79 -0.07 -7.70
CA ASP A 258 -18.21 1.22 -7.33
C ASP A 258 -19.30 2.15 -6.79
N ILE A 259 -19.27 2.40 -5.47
CA ILE A 259 -20.20 3.33 -4.83
C ILE A 259 -19.71 4.75 -5.08
N ARG A 260 -20.18 5.35 -6.18
CA ARG A 260 -19.92 6.76 -6.52
C ARG A 260 -20.60 7.64 -5.48
N SER A 261 -19.83 8.54 -4.85
CA SER A 261 -20.30 9.44 -3.78
C SER A 261 -20.54 8.77 -2.41
N SER A 262 -19.83 7.66 -2.11
CA SER A 262 -20.00 6.88 -0.88
C SER A 262 -20.06 7.69 0.41
N VAL A 263 -19.15 8.66 0.61
CA VAL A 263 -19.15 9.49 1.83
C VAL A 263 -20.38 10.39 1.93
N VAL A 264 -20.81 10.99 0.82
CA VAL A 264 -21.98 11.88 0.77
C VAL A 264 -23.26 11.07 0.98
N ALA A 265 -23.38 9.94 0.29
CA ALA A 265 -24.51 9.02 0.43
C ALA A 265 -24.58 8.43 1.84
N TRP A 266 -23.44 8.08 2.43
CA TRP A 266 -23.35 7.58 3.80
C TRP A 266 -23.85 8.62 4.80
N LYS A 267 -23.38 9.87 4.73
CA LYS A 267 -23.87 10.96 5.60
C LYS A 267 -25.37 11.19 5.41
N MET A 268 -25.84 11.22 4.16
CA MET A 268 -27.26 11.37 3.85
C MET A 268 -28.13 10.22 4.39
N GLY A 269 -27.55 9.04 4.63
CA GLY A 269 -28.23 7.95 5.33
C GLY A 269 -28.71 8.32 6.73
N TYR A 270 -28.09 9.31 7.38
CA TYR A 270 -28.44 9.80 8.71
C TYR A 270 -29.29 11.09 8.68
N ALA A 271 -29.59 11.63 7.50
CA ALA A 271 -30.25 12.93 7.35
C ALA A 271 -31.64 12.97 8.02
N ARG A 272 -32.42 11.88 7.94
CA ARG A 272 -33.73 11.82 8.61
C ARG A 272 -33.62 11.86 10.14
N SER A 273 -32.62 11.17 10.70
CA SER A 273 -32.36 11.19 12.14
C SER A 273 -31.94 12.58 12.60
N PHE A 274 -31.07 13.24 11.83
CA PHE A 274 -30.70 14.64 12.05
C PHE A 274 -31.92 15.58 11.98
N MET A 275 -32.77 15.44 10.96
CA MET A 275 -33.96 16.28 10.77
C MET A 275 -34.93 16.14 11.94
N ALA A 276 -35.19 14.91 12.39
CA ALA A 276 -36.03 14.66 13.56
C ALA A 276 -35.42 15.28 14.83
N ALA A 277 -34.11 15.13 15.05
CA ALA A 277 -33.41 15.71 16.20
C ALA A 277 -33.37 17.25 16.17
N SER A 278 -33.35 17.84 14.98
CA SER A 278 -33.24 19.29 14.78
C SER A 278 -34.59 19.99 14.60
N GLY A 279 -35.71 19.25 14.70
CA GLY A 279 -37.06 19.80 14.49
C GLY A 279 -37.31 20.29 13.07
N LEU A 280 -36.60 19.75 12.07
CA LEU A 280 -36.85 20.03 10.66
C LEU A 280 -38.07 19.24 10.16
N GLY A 281 -38.74 19.75 9.12
CA GLY A 281 -39.88 19.06 8.49
C GLY A 281 -39.51 17.71 7.87
N GLU A 282 -40.47 16.93 7.38
CA GLU A 282 -40.23 15.56 6.90
C GLU A 282 -39.61 15.47 5.49
N ASP A 283 -39.65 16.57 4.73
CA ASP A 283 -39.16 16.61 3.36
C ASP A 283 -37.64 16.73 3.30
N LEU A 284 -37.02 15.63 2.90
CA LEU A 284 -35.56 15.49 2.75
C LEU A 284 -35.02 16.43 1.68
N LYS A 285 -35.71 16.60 0.55
CA LYS A 285 -35.24 17.44 -0.56
C LYS A 285 -35.30 18.92 -0.23
N THR A 286 -36.26 19.32 0.61
CA THR A 286 -36.34 20.68 1.12
C THR A 286 -35.24 20.96 2.15
N SER A 287 -34.86 19.98 2.96
CA SER A 287 -33.84 20.15 4.01
C SER A 287 -32.40 20.00 3.50
N PHE A 288 -32.20 19.21 2.44
CA PHE A 288 -30.90 18.91 1.83
C PHE A 288 -30.89 19.04 0.30
N PRO A 289 -31.36 20.17 -0.27
CA PRO A 289 -31.52 20.32 -1.72
C PRO A 289 -30.22 20.15 -2.51
N ALA A 290 -29.08 20.69 -2.02
CA ALA A 290 -27.83 20.63 -2.76
C ALA A 290 -27.22 19.21 -2.73
N THR A 291 -27.29 18.54 -1.58
CA THR A 291 -26.80 17.17 -1.40
C THR A 291 -27.69 16.17 -2.14
N SER A 292 -29.02 16.36 -2.12
CA SER A 292 -29.94 15.58 -2.95
C SER A 292 -29.63 15.74 -4.44
N LEU A 293 -29.45 16.97 -4.93
CA LEU A 293 -29.07 17.21 -6.32
C LEU A 293 -27.74 16.54 -6.68
N TYR A 294 -26.73 16.61 -5.81
CA TYR A 294 -25.45 15.94 -6.03
C TYR A 294 -25.56 14.41 -6.11
N LEU A 295 -26.48 13.80 -5.37
CA LEU A 295 -26.68 12.35 -5.36
C LEU A 295 -27.58 11.85 -6.50
N GLU A 296 -28.63 12.60 -6.83
CA GLU A 296 -29.65 12.20 -7.82
C GLU A 296 -29.26 12.63 -9.25
N ASP A 297 -28.75 13.85 -9.43
CA ASP A 297 -28.28 14.37 -10.72
C ASP A 297 -26.90 15.02 -10.60
N LYS A 298 -25.91 14.17 -10.30
CA LYS A 298 -24.51 14.58 -10.22
C LYS A 298 -24.02 15.24 -11.51
N LYS A 299 -24.56 14.84 -12.66
CA LYS A 299 -24.08 15.35 -13.96
C LYS A 299 -24.47 16.82 -14.11
N ASP A 300 -25.73 17.15 -13.83
CA ASP A 300 -26.21 18.53 -13.85
C ASP A 300 -25.51 19.38 -12.78
N PHE A 301 -25.47 18.90 -11.54
CA PHE A 301 -24.80 19.58 -10.43
C PHE A 301 -23.36 19.99 -10.80
N MET A 302 -22.59 19.05 -11.36
CA MET A 302 -21.20 19.27 -11.74
C MET A 302 -21.07 20.19 -12.97
N ALA A 303 -21.98 20.09 -13.94
CA ALA A 303 -21.98 20.93 -15.13
C ALA A 303 -22.28 22.40 -14.78
N THR A 304 -23.28 22.64 -13.93
CA THR A 304 -23.67 23.96 -13.44
C THR A 304 -22.53 24.58 -12.64
N THR A 305 -21.96 23.85 -11.67
CA THR A 305 -20.80 24.33 -10.92
C THR A 305 -19.62 24.65 -11.85
N GLN A 306 -19.34 23.78 -12.83
CA GLN A 306 -18.25 24.01 -13.78
C GLN A 306 -18.44 25.29 -14.60
N HIS A 307 -19.67 25.60 -14.99
CA HIS A 307 -20.01 26.79 -15.77
C HIS A 307 -19.69 28.08 -15.01
N PHE A 308 -20.07 28.15 -13.73
CA PHE A 308 -19.86 29.35 -12.90
C PHE A 308 -18.43 29.48 -12.37
N VAL A 309 -17.73 28.36 -12.17
CA VAL A 309 -16.37 28.35 -11.62
C VAL A 309 -15.31 28.64 -12.67
N PHE A 310 -15.36 27.98 -13.82
CA PHE A 310 -14.31 28.06 -14.84
C PHE A 310 -14.74 28.91 -16.04
N LEU A 311 -14.69 30.22 -15.85
CA LEU A 311 -15.02 31.22 -16.88
C LEU A 311 -14.03 31.17 -18.06
N LYS A 312 -14.33 31.95 -19.11
CA LYS A 312 -13.53 31.99 -20.36
C LYS A 312 -12.04 32.24 -20.15
N GLY A 313 -11.67 32.99 -19.10
CA GLY A 313 -10.28 33.30 -18.74
C GLY A 313 -9.59 32.27 -17.82
N SER A 314 -10.26 31.19 -17.42
CA SER A 314 -9.63 30.18 -16.55
C SER A 314 -8.49 29.47 -17.30
N PRO A 315 -7.29 29.36 -16.69
CA PRO A 315 -6.16 28.65 -17.27
C PRO A 315 -6.33 27.12 -17.22
N VAL A 316 -7.40 26.61 -16.59
CA VAL A 316 -7.61 25.17 -16.41
C VAL A 316 -8.14 24.53 -17.72
N PRO A 317 -7.44 23.52 -18.27
CA PRO A 317 -7.89 22.74 -19.42
C PRO A 317 -9.27 22.12 -19.20
N LYS A 318 -10.11 22.10 -20.24
CA LYS A 318 -11.52 21.67 -20.16
C LYS A 318 -11.69 20.24 -19.62
N ASP A 319 -10.76 19.34 -19.92
CA ASP A 319 -10.74 17.94 -19.49
C ASP A 319 -10.32 17.76 -18.02
N LEU A 320 -9.60 18.73 -17.45
CA LEU A 320 -9.19 18.72 -16.05
C LEU A 320 -10.27 19.28 -15.11
N ARG A 321 -11.13 20.19 -15.59
CA ARG A 321 -12.16 20.85 -14.76
C ARG A 321 -13.07 19.87 -14.01
N PRO A 322 -13.66 18.83 -14.63
CA PRO A 322 -14.50 17.87 -13.91
C PRO A 322 -13.74 17.11 -12.82
N LYS A 323 -12.45 16.81 -13.05
CA LYS A 323 -11.59 16.10 -12.09
C LYS A 323 -11.32 16.96 -10.86
N LEU A 324 -11.00 18.24 -11.07
CA LEU A 324 -10.74 19.18 -9.98
C LEU A 324 -11.99 19.42 -9.13
N LEU A 325 -13.16 19.62 -9.74
CA LEU A 325 -14.41 19.75 -8.99
C LEU A 325 -14.73 18.48 -8.20
N LYS A 326 -14.54 17.30 -8.80
CA LYS A 326 -14.77 16.03 -8.11
C LYS A 326 -13.86 15.93 -6.89
N GLN A 327 -12.59 16.30 -7.02
CA GLN A 327 -11.64 16.33 -5.89
C GLN A 327 -12.07 17.34 -4.83
N ALA A 328 -12.51 18.54 -5.22
CA ALA A 328 -12.93 19.60 -4.30
C ALA A 328 -14.15 19.19 -3.47
N PHE A 329 -15.23 18.70 -4.11
CA PHE A 329 -16.40 18.18 -3.40
C PHE A 329 -16.06 16.98 -2.51
N THR A 330 -15.20 16.08 -2.98
CA THR A 330 -14.73 14.95 -2.14
C THR A 330 -13.99 15.45 -0.90
N ALA A 331 -13.10 16.44 -1.05
CA ALA A 331 -12.37 17.03 0.06
C ALA A 331 -13.30 17.72 1.06
N ILE A 332 -14.29 18.48 0.58
CA ILE A 332 -15.35 19.08 1.42
C ILE A 332 -16.06 18.02 2.24
N SER A 333 -16.46 16.90 1.62
CA SER A 333 -17.10 15.80 2.33
C SER A 333 -16.21 15.08 3.35
N PHE A 334 -14.90 15.34 3.35
CA PHE A 334 -13.96 14.91 4.40
C PHE A 334 -13.59 16.03 5.39
N GLY A 335 -14.35 17.14 5.41
CA GLY A 335 -14.14 18.24 6.35
C GLY A 335 -13.05 19.23 5.92
N ALA A 336 -12.71 19.30 4.63
CA ALA A 336 -11.74 20.28 4.14
C ALA A 336 -12.20 21.71 4.48
N ARG A 337 -11.32 22.48 5.12
CA ARG A 337 -11.58 23.86 5.52
C ARG A 337 -11.73 24.77 4.29
N GLN A 338 -12.64 25.72 4.38
CA GLN A 338 -12.83 26.78 3.38
C GLN A 338 -11.72 27.84 3.39
N THR A 339 -10.74 27.73 4.29
CA THR A 339 -9.64 28.69 4.41
C THR A 339 -8.78 28.67 3.16
N ALA A 340 -8.49 29.85 2.61
CA ALA A 340 -7.63 30.00 1.42
C ALA A 340 -6.14 30.21 1.75
N LYS A 341 -5.78 30.32 3.04
CA LYS A 341 -4.42 30.60 3.51
C LYS A 341 -3.82 29.35 4.14
N GLY A 342 -2.55 29.07 3.81
CA GLY A 342 -1.75 28.09 4.53
C GLY A 342 -1.60 28.47 6.00
N TRP A 343 -1.39 27.48 6.85
CA TRP A 343 -1.03 27.69 8.25
C TRP A 343 0.28 26.98 8.55
N LEU A 344 0.97 27.43 9.60
CA LEU A 344 2.12 26.73 10.15
C LEU A 344 1.60 25.61 11.06
N ASP A 345 2.02 24.38 10.81
CA ASP A 345 1.79 23.29 11.75
C ASP A 345 2.58 23.52 13.05
N ALA A 346 2.33 22.70 14.08
CA ALA A 346 3.04 22.77 15.36
C ALA A 346 4.57 22.57 15.25
N MET A 347 5.06 22.23 14.06
CA MET A 347 6.45 21.94 13.73
C MET A 347 7.08 23.03 12.84
N GLY A 348 6.34 24.10 12.53
CA GLY A 348 6.81 25.21 11.71
C GLY A 348 6.82 24.95 10.20
N ASN A 349 6.16 23.89 9.71
CA ASN A 349 6.00 23.66 8.27
C ASN A 349 4.73 24.33 7.75
N TRP A 350 4.82 24.90 6.56
CA TRP A 350 3.66 25.40 5.83
C TRP A 350 2.79 24.24 5.36
N THR A 351 1.56 24.19 5.86
CA THR A 351 0.52 23.27 5.40
C THR A 351 -0.53 24.06 4.64
N ASN A 352 -0.84 23.63 3.42
CA ASN A 352 -1.90 24.24 2.62
C ASN A 352 -3.24 23.52 2.85
N PRO A 353 -4.36 24.26 2.89
CA PRO A 353 -5.69 23.66 2.83
C PRO A 353 -5.85 22.82 1.56
N ALA A 354 -6.52 21.66 1.65
CA ALA A 354 -6.72 20.75 0.51
C ALA A 354 -7.34 21.44 -0.71
N LEU A 355 -8.27 22.39 -0.50
CA LEU A 355 -8.87 23.16 -1.59
C LEU A 355 -7.87 24.09 -2.33
N VAL A 356 -6.81 24.54 -1.67
CA VAL A 356 -5.74 25.32 -2.29
C VAL A 356 -4.88 24.44 -3.20
N GLU A 357 -4.61 23.20 -2.79
CA GLU A 357 -3.85 22.24 -3.61
C GLU A 357 -4.63 21.74 -4.82
N ILE A 358 -5.95 21.56 -4.66
CA ILE A 358 -6.86 21.10 -5.72
C ILE A 358 -7.16 22.24 -6.71
N LEU A 359 -7.68 23.36 -6.23
CA LEU A 359 -8.02 24.52 -7.06
C LEU A 359 -6.93 25.58 -6.91
N GLN A 360 -5.81 25.38 -7.61
CA GLN A 360 -4.61 26.22 -7.46
C GLN A 360 -4.84 27.67 -7.90
N ASN A 361 -5.59 27.89 -8.99
CA ASN A 361 -5.94 29.24 -9.44
C ASN A 361 -6.86 29.92 -8.41
N SER A 362 -6.41 31.07 -7.89
CA SER A 362 -7.09 31.81 -6.82
C SER A 362 -8.49 32.26 -7.21
N ASP A 363 -8.68 32.66 -8.47
CA ASP A 363 -9.94 33.24 -8.94
C ASP A 363 -10.99 32.16 -9.17
N ASP A 364 -10.59 31.01 -9.76
CA ASP A 364 -11.44 29.83 -9.89
C ASP A 364 -11.85 29.33 -8.49
N ARG A 365 -10.91 29.27 -7.55
CA ARG A 365 -11.19 28.87 -6.16
C ARG A 365 -12.14 29.85 -5.46
N ALA A 366 -11.95 31.16 -5.65
CA ALA A 366 -12.85 32.17 -5.08
C ALA A 366 -14.27 32.04 -5.65
N ARG A 367 -14.41 31.83 -6.97
CA ARG A 367 -15.72 31.56 -7.60
C ARG A 367 -16.35 30.28 -7.07
N PHE A 368 -15.58 29.21 -6.92
CA PHE A 368 -16.06 27.95 -6.35
C PHE A 368 -16.62 28.13 -4.94
N LEU A 369 -15.93 28.86 -4.06
CA LEU A 369 -16.41 29.13 -2.70
C LEU A 369 -17.54 30.16 -2.66
N ALA A 370 -17.67 31.00 -3.68
CA ALA A 370 -18.73 31.99 -3.81
C ALA A 370 -20.02 31.43 -4.42
N ASP A 371 -19.97 30.29 -5.11
CA ASP A 371 -21.12 29.64 -5.73
C ASP A 371 -22.17 29.22 -4.69
N ASP A 372 -23.43 29.57 -4.93
CA ASP A 372 -24.51 29.36 -3.96
C ASP A 372 -24.84 27.87 -3.77
N THR A 373 -24.74 27.06 -4.83
CA THR A 373 -24.92 25.61 -4.74
C THR A 373 -23.79 24.98 -3.94
N VAL A 374 -22.55 25.43 -4.13
CA VAL A 374 -21.39 24.97 -3.34
C VAL A 374 -21.53 25.35 -1.87
N LYS A 375 -21.88 26.60 -1.56
CA LYS A 375 -22.09 27.05 -0.18
C LYS A 375 -23.16 26.23 0.53
N LEU A 376 -24.28 25.99 -0.16
CA LEU A 376 -25.39 25.21 0.38
C LEU A 376 -24.98 23.76 0.61
N PHE A 377 -24.28 23.15 -0.36
CA PHE A 377 -23.70 21.81 -0.20
C PHE A 377 -22.76 21.74 1.02
N ILE A 378 -21.85 22.70 1.20
CA ILE A 378 -20.94 22.71 2.35
C ILE A 378 -21.72 22.83 3.67
N LYS A 379 -22.71 23.73 3.73
CA LYS A 379 -23.56 23.90 4.91
C LYS A 379 -24.27 22.60 5.29
N GLU A 380 -24.86 21.93 4.31
CA GLU A 380 -25.56 20.65 4.49
C GLU A 380 -24.60 19.54 4.97
N GLN A 381 -23.41 19.44 4.37
CA GLN A 381 -22.41 18.45 4.78
C GLN A 381 -21.89 18.71 6.21
N ASN A 382 -21.66 19.97 6.58
CA ASN A 382 -21.22 20.32 7.92
C ASN A 382 -22.30 20.01 8.97
N ALA A 383 -23.58 20.27 8.67
CA ALA A 383 -24.67 19.94 9.59
C ALA A 383 -24.75 18.42 9.87
N LEU A 384 -24.52 17.60 8.85
CA LEU A 384 -24.46 16.15 9.01
C LEU A 384 -23.20 15.71 9.76
N ASP A 385 -22.05 16.35 9.52
CA ASP A 385 -20.82 16.07 10.26
C ASP A 385 -20.98 16.39 11.75
N ASP A 386 -21.49 17.58 12.08
CA ASP A 386 -21.72 17.99 13.46
C ASP A 386 -22.66 17.01 14.18
N TYR A 387 -23.67 16.47 13.50
CA TYR A 387 -24.56 15.46 14.07
C TYR A 387 -23.91 14.09 14.27
N LEU A 388 -23.05 13.67 13.34
CA LEU A 388 -22.41 12.35 13.37
C LEU A 388 -21.23 12.27 14.34
N TYR A 389 -20.60 13.41 14.64
CA TYR A 389 -19.42 13.52 15.49
C TYR A 389 -19.67 14.29 16.81
N ALA A 390 -20.91 14.69 17.08
CA ALA A 390 -21.37 15.10 18.42
C ALA A 390 -21.40 13.92 19.38
#